data_AF-A0A9D2D6G1-F1
#
_entry.id   AF-A0A9D2D6G1-F1
#
_cell.length_a   1.000
_cell.length_b   1.000
_cell.length_c   1.000
_cell.angle_alpha   90.00
_cell.angle_beta   90.00
_cell.angle_gamma   90.00
#
_symmetry.space_group_name_H-M   'P 1'
#
loop_
_entity.id
_entity.type
_entity.pdbx_description
1 polymer ?
#
loop_
_entity_poly.entity_id
_entity_poly.type
_entity_poly.pdbx_seq_one_letter_code
_entity_poly.pdbx_strand_id
1 'polypeptide(L)'
;MLLLIVFIAMEWALVGTTALLKARGERRWYLALVPFYGFFLMQRVTGTFKVLTIPVKKYGVMMVELSVVLAAAYAAAMWGDAHLPEVSRVSLWQIMYLPFSVCILLMWAAQLKAAMKVYRMMRIERYALYSLGTALVLPAPFLMLACRNREIDYSISY
;
A
#
# COMPACT_ATOMS: atom_id res chain seq x y z
N MET A 1 -15.44 -4.16 10.55
CA MET A 1 -14.20 -3.70 11.23
C MET A 1 -12.93 -3.98 10.42
N LEU A 2 -12.71 -5.21 9.95
CA LEU A 2 -11.48 -5.61 9.24
C LEU A 2 -11.20 -4.80 7.94
N LEU A 3 -12.23 -4.56 7.13
CA LEU A 3 -12.12 -3.72 5.93
C LEU A 3 -11.63 -2.30 6.25
N LEU A 4 -12.12 -1.72 7.35
CA LEU A 4 -11.74 -0.39 7.81
C LEU A 4 -10.26 -0.34 8.23
N ILE A 5 -9.75 -1.39 8.89
CA ILE A 5 -8.32 -1.54 9.23
C ILE A 5 -7.46 -1.57 7.95
N VAL A 6 -7.89 -2.30 6.92
CA VAL A 6 -7.18 -2.37 5.64
C VAL A 6 -7.15 -0.98 4.97
N PHE A 7 -8.28 -0.27 4.94
CA PHE A 7 -8.34 1.09 4.40
C PHE A 7 -7.46 2.07 5.18
N ILE A 8 -7.48 2.04 6.52
CA ILE A 8 -6.58 2.87 7.34
C ILE A 8 -5.12 2.56 7.04
N ALA A 9 -4.75 1.27 6.93
CA ALA A 9 -3.38 0.88 6.60
C ALA A 9 -2.97 1.38 5.20
N MET A 10 -3.89 1.40 4.24
CA MET A 10 -3.67 1.98 2.92
C MET A 10 -3.52 3.49 2.98
N GLU A 11 -4.37 4.21 3.69
CA GLU A 11 -4.26 5.66 3.86
C GLU A 11 -2.92 6.04 4.52
N TRP A 12 -2.52 5.28 5.54
CA TRP A 12 -1.22 5.42 6.15
C TRP A 12 -0.09 5.20 5.13
N ALA A 13 -0.21 4.19 4.26
CA ALA A 13 0.67 3.95 3.10
C ALA A 13 0.78 5.18 2.16
N LEU A 14 -0.36 5.83 1.90
CA LEU A 14 -0.46 7.01 1.05
C LEU A 14 0.18 8.26 1.68
N VAL A 15 0.10 8.42 3.00
CA VAL A 15 0.79 9.52 3.71
C VAL A 15 2.31 9.42 3.53
N GLY A 16 2.89 8.23 3.71
CA GLY A 16 4.32 8.00 3.46
C GLY A 16 4.71 8.27 2.00
N THR A 17 3.87 7.82 1.06
CA THR A 17 4.05 8.06 -0.38
C THR A 17 4.00 9.56 -0.70
N THR A 18 3.07 10.30 -0.10
CA THR A 18 2.91 11.75 -0.25
C THR A 18 4.16 12.49 0.23
N ALA A 19 4.67 12.12 1.41
CA ALA A 19 5.88 12.72 1.97
C ALA A 19 7.09 12.50 1.04
N LEU A 20 7.24 11.29 0.51
CA LEU A 20 8.28 10.97 -0.48
C LEU A 20 8.14 11.81 -1.75
N LEU A 21 6.93 11.87 -2.34
CA LEU A 21 6.69 12.63 -3.57
C LEU A 21 6.97 14.11 -3.37
N LYS A 22 6.58 14.68 -2.22
CA LYS A 22 6.91 16.06 -1.85
C LYS A 22 8.43 16.27 -1.76
N ALA A 23 9.16 15.35 -1.15
CA ALA A 23 10.62 15.40 -1.04
C ALA A 23 11.35 15.21 -2.39
N ARG A 24 10.67 14.77 -3.45
CA ARG A 24 11.22 14.68 -4.81
C ARG A 24 10.80 15.84 -5.72
N GLY A 25 10.10 16.85 -5.18
CA GLY A 25 9.65 18.01 -5.95
C GLY A 25 8.51 17.70 -6.93
N GLU A 26 7.78 16.59 -6.77
CA GLU A 26 6.68 16.25 -7.67
C GLU A 26 5.52 17.25 -7.56
N ARG A 27 5.19 17.94 -8.66
CA ARG A 27 4.24 19.07 -8.67
C ARG A 27 2.83 18.71 -8.18
N ARG A 28 2.46 17.43 -8.26
CA ARG A 28 1.15 16.90 -7.87
C ARG A 28 1.19 16.03 -6.61
N TRP A 29 2.17 16.24 -5.72
CA TRP A 29 2.35 15.45 -4.50
C TRP A 29 1.09 15.36 -3.64
N TYR A 30 0.31 16.44 -3.54
CA TYR A 30 -0.91 16.52 -2.72
C TYR A 30 -2.01 15.56 -3.19
N LEU A 31 -2.03 15.20 -4.49
CA LEU A 31 -2.98 14.23 -5.01
C LEU A 31 -2.71 12.81 -4.50
N ALA A 32 -1.54 12.54 -3.91
CA ALA A 32 -1.25 11.24 -3.33
C ALA A 32 -2.05 10.94 -2.06
N LEU A 33 -2.62 11.96 -1.41
CA LEU A 33 -3.58 11.81 -0.31
C LEU A 33 -4.96 11.40 -0.78
N VAL A 34 -5.26 11.52 -2.07
CA VAL A 34 -6.53 11.01 -2.61
C VAL A 34 -6.45 9.49 -2.62
N PRO A 35 -7.43 8.78 -2.01
CA PRO A 35 -7.44 7.33 -1.95
C PRO A 35 -7.22 6.73 -3.34
N PHE A 36 -6.40 5.70 -3.39
CA PHE A 36 -5.95 5.03 -4.62
C PHE A 36 -5.08 5.86 -5.57
N TYR A 37 -5.29 7.17 -5.71
CA TYR A 37 -4.55 8.03 -6.64
C TYR A 37 -3.05 8.05 -6.34
N GLY A 38 -2.68 8.01 -5.06
CA GLY A 38 -1.27 7.91 -4.67
C GLY A 38 -0.57 6.66 -5.19
N PHE A 39 -1.27 5.54 -5.41
CA PHE A 39 -0.67 4.36 -6.05
C PHE A 39 -0.41 4.57 -7.54
N PHE A 40 -1.26 5.34 -8.24
CA PHE A 40 -1.00 5.74 -9.63
C PHE A 40 0.18 6.69 -9.75
N LEU A 41 0.31 7.65 -8.82
CA LEU A 41 1.49 8.51 -8.75
C LEU A 41 2.75 7.70 -8.43
N MET A 42 2.65 6.78 -7.48
CA MET A 42 3.76 5.91 -7.11
C MET A 42 4.21 5.01 -8.27
N GLN A 43 3.28 4.59 -9.12
CA GLN A 43 3.60 3.85 -10.34
C GLN A 43 4.48 4.67 -11.31
N ARG A 44 4.27 5.99 -11.41
CA ARG A 44 5.12 6.85 -12.25
C ARG A 44 6.56 6.88 -11.74
N VAL A 45 6.73 6.90 -10.42
CA VAL A 45 8.05 6.92 -9.77
C VAL A 45 8.73 5.55 -9.83
N THR A 46 7.97 4.49 -9.52
CA THR A 46 8.51 3.13 -9.42
C THR A 46 8.56 2.41 -10.76
N GLY A 47 7.82 2.82 -11.78
CA GLY A 47 7.70 2.08 -13.04
C GLY A 47 7.20 0.65 -12.84
N THR A 48 7.66 -0.30 -13.67
CA THR A 48 7.26 -1.72 -13.56
C THR A 48 8.08 -2.44 -12.48
N PHE A 49 7.44 -3.24 -11.63
CA PHE A 49 8.12 -4.08 -10.63
C PHE A 49 7.49 -5.47 -10.54
N LYS A 50 8.15 -6.43 -9.88
CA LYS A 50 7.65 -7.80 -9.73
C LYS A 50 7.14 -8.05 -8.31
N VAL A 51 5.94 -8.61 -8.19
CA VAL A 51 5.34 -9.09 -6.94
C VAL A 51 5.13 -10.59 -7.07
N LEU A 52 5.77 -11.39 -6.19
CA LEU A 52 5.69 -12.86 -6.25
C LEU A 52 5.89 -13.42 -7.67
N THR A 53 6.94 -12.95 -8.36
CA THR A 53 7.30 -13.32 -9.74
C THR A 53 6.42 -12.68 -10.84
N ILE A 54 5.22 -12.17 -10.51
CA ILE A 54 4.30 -11.53 -11.47
C ILE A 54 4.71 -10.07 -11.69
N PRO A 55 4.90 -9.63 -12.96
CA PRO A 55 5.20 -8.24 -13.27
C PRO A 55 3.96 -7.35 -13.11
N VAL A 56 4.02 -6.42 -12.16
CA VAL A 56 3.01 -5.38 -11.94
C VAL A 56 3.34 -4.19 -12.84
N LYS A 57 2.64 -4.10 -13.97
CA LYS A 57 2.75 -2.98 -14.93
C LYS A 57 1.86 -1.79 -14.54
N LYS A 58 0.70 -2.07 -13.92
CA LYS A 58 -0.31 -1.08 -13.55
C LYS A 58 -0.61 -1.18 -12.04
N TYR A 59 0.29 -0.63 -11.22
CA TYR A 59 0.20 -0.74 -9.77
C TYR A 59 -1.08 -0.13 -9.19
N GLY A 60 -1.48 1.06 -9.66
CA GLY A 60 -2.72 1.68 -9.20
C GLY A 60 -3.96 0.84 -9.54
N VAL A 61 -4.00 0.28 -10.75
CA VAL A 61 -5.11 -0.59 -11.19
C VAL A 61 -5.16 -1.87 -10.35
N MET A 62 -4.01 -2.52 -10.11
CA MET A 62 -3.93 -3.71 -9.26
C MET A 62 -4.47 -3.43 -7.85
N MET A 63 -4.13 -2.29 -7.24
CA MET A 63 -4.64 -1.92 -5.91
C MET A 63 -6.15 -1.72 -5.91
N VAL A 64 -6.70 -1.08 -6.95
CA VAL A 64 -8.14 -0.90 -7.10
C VAL A 64 -8.85 -2.24 -7.28
N GLU A 65 -8.36 -3.11 -8.16
CA GLU A 65 -8.93 -4.44 -8.41
C GLU A 65 -8.97 -5.28 -7.13
N LEU A 66 -7.87 -5.33 -6.38
CA LEU A 66 -7.81 -6.07 -5.11
C LEU A 66 -8.76 -5.49 -4.06
N SER A 67 -8.90 -4.17 -3.98
CA SER A 67 -9.86 -3.53 -3.08
C SER A 67 -11.31 -3.81 -3.47
N VAL A 68 -11.63 -3.87 -4.77
CA VAL A 68 -12.97 -4.24 -5.24
C VAL A 68 -13.30 -5.68 -4.88
N VAL A 69 -12.37 -6.62 -5.11
CA VAL A 69 -12.56 -8.03 -4.73
C VAL A 69 -12.73 -8.18 -3.22
N LEU A 70 -11.92 -7.47 -2.42
CA LEU A 70 -12.02 -7.45 -0.98
C LEU A 70 -13.36 -6.89 -0.48
N ALA A 71 -13.84 -5.80 -1.09
CA ALA A 71 -15.15 -5.22 -0.78
C ALA A 71 -16.31 -6.15 -1.17
N ALA A 72 -16.23 -6.82 -2.33
CA ALA A 72 -17.24 -7.78 -2.78
C ALA A 72 -17.31 -9.01 -1.85
N ALA A 73 -16.17 -9.55 -1.44
CA ALA A 73 -16.11 -10.63 -0.46
C ALA A 73 -16.70 -10.22 0.90
N TYR A 74 -16.43 -8.99 1.35
CA TYR A 74 -17.05 -8.45 2.57
C TYR A 74 -18.56 -8.35 2.44
N ALA A 75 -19.03 -7.75 1.34
CA ALA A 75 -20.45 -7.55 1.10
C ALA A 75 -21.21 -8.88 1.02
N ALA A 76 -20.63 -9.89 0.38
CA ALA A 76 -21.19 -11.23 0.33
C ALA A 76 -21.29 -11.88 1.73
N ALA A 77 -20.24 -11.76 2.54
CA ALA A 77 -20.25 -12.28 3.92
C ALA A 77 -21.29 -11.56 4.80
N MET A 78 -21.35 -10.24 4.73
CA MET A 78 -22.34 -9.42 5.45
C MET A 78 -23.78 -9.69 4.99
N TRP A 79 -23.98 -9.93 3.69
CA TRP A 79 -25.28 -10.33 3.17
C TRP A 79 -25.70 -11.69 3.76
N GLY A 80 -24.77 -12.64 3.85
CA GLY A 80 -25.00 -13.94 4.49
C GLY A 80 -25.33 -13.81 5.98
N ASP A 81 -24.69 -12.89 6.71
CA ASP A 81 -25.01 -12.61 8.12
C ASP A 81 -26.47 -12.20 8.33
N ALA A 82 -27.04 -11.45 7.39
CA ALA A 82 -28.39 -10.93 7.49
C ALA A 82 -29.48 -11.90 6.99
N HIS A 83 -29.15 -12.85 6.11
CA HIS A 83 -30.16 -13.65 5.39
C HIS A 83 -30.02 -15.16 5.56
N LEU A 84 -28.90 -15.67 6.07
CA LEU A 84 -28.67 -17.11 6.19
C LEU A 84 -28.79 -17.60 7.64
N PRO A 85 -29.22 -18.87 7.83
CA PRO A 85 -29.17 -19.53 9.12
C PRO A 85 -27.71 -19.67 9.59
N GLU A 86 -27.54 -19.74 10.91
CA GLU A 86 -26.23 -19.65 11.58
C GLU A 86 -25.15 -20.59 11.01
N VAL A 87 -25.50 -21.84 10.72
CA VAL A 87 -24.56 -22.82 10.17
C VAL A 87 -24.04 -22.38 8.80
N SER A 88 -24.94 -21.99 7.89
CA SER A 88 -24.58 -21.52 6.54
C SER A 88 -23.83 -20.19 6.57
N ARG A 89 -24.17 -19.30 7.50
CA ARG A 89 -23.48 -18.03 7.74
C ARG A 89 -22.01 -18.24 8.09
N VAL A 90 -21.72 -19.13 9.05
CA VAL A 90 -20.34 -19.42 9.49
C VAL A 90 -19.53 -20.03 8.35
N SER A 91 -20.11 -20.98 7.60
CA SER A 91 -19.43 -21.56 6.44
C SER A 91 -19.14 -20.53 5.35
N LEU A 92 -20.06 -19.58 5.09
CA LEU A 92 -19.84 -18.52 4.12
C LEU A 92 -18.67 -17.62 4.53
N TRP A 93 -18.57 -17.22 5.80
CA TRP A 93 -17.44 -16.45 6.32
C TRP A 93 -16.11 -17.17 6.14
N GLN A 94 -16.07 -18.48 6.42
CA GLN A 94 -14.88 -19.30 6.23
C GLN A 94 -14.41 -19.31 4.76
N ILE A 95 -15.36 -19.45 3.83
CA ILE A 95 -15.08 -19.40 2.40
C ILE A 95 -14.58 -18.01 2.01
N MET A 96 -15.20 -16.94 2.51
CA MET A 96 -14.82 -15.56 2.19
C MET A 96 -13.48 -15.15 2.80
N TYR A 97 -13.02 -15.77 3.90
CA TYR A 97 -11.68 -15.50 4.46
C TYR A 97 -10.54 -15.79 3.47
N LEU A 98 -10.73 -16.70 2.52
CA LEU A 98 -9.73 -17.05 1.53
C LEU A 98 -9.45 -15.89 0.54
N PRO A 99 -10.43 -15.35 -0.21
CA PRO A 99 -10.19 -14.17 -1.03
C PRO A 99 -9.75 -12.95 -0.20
N PHE A 100 -10.24 -12.80 1.04
CA PHE A 100 -9.79 -11.73 1.95
C PHE A 100 -8.29 -11.77 2.23
N SER A 101 -7.82 -12.91 2.74
CA SER A 101 -6.41 -13.09 3.13
C SER A 101 -5.48 -12.97 1.93
N VAL A 102 -5.86 -13.54 0.79
CA VAL A 102 -5.09 -13.43 -0.46
C VAL A 102 -4.98 -11.98 -0.93
N CYS A 103 -6.08 -11.21 -0.94
CA CYS A 103 -6.04 -9.80 -1.34
C CYS A 103 -5.15 -8.99 -0.40
N ILE A 104 -5.29 -9.15 0.92
CA ILE A 104 -4.48 -8.43 1.91
C ILE A 104 -2.99 -8.75 1.72
N LEU A 105 -2.63 -10.02 1.55
CA LEU A 105 -1.24 -10.45 1.34
C LEU A 105 -0.66 -9.87 0.04
N LEU A 106 -1.43 -9.87 -1.06
CA LEU A 106 -1.00 -9.31 -2.32
C LEU A 106 -0.82 -7.79 -2.25
N MET A 107 -1.75 -7.08 -1.60
CA MET A 107 -1.65 -5.64 -1.38
C MET A 107 -0.42 -5.31 -0.52
N TRP A 108 -0.23 -6.02 0.59
CA TRP A 108 0.94 -5.86 1.46
C TRP A 108 2.26 -6.10 0.70
N ALA A 109 2.36 -7.22 -0.02
CA ALA A 109 3.55 -7.57 -0.78
C ALA A 109 3.86 -6.55 -1.89
N ALA A 110 2.82 -6.04 -2.56
CA ALA A 110 2.98 -5.03 -3.60
C ALA A 110 3.47 -3.69 -3.04
N GLN A 111 2.93 -3.24 -1.90
CA GLN A 111 3.42 -2.04 -1.21
C GLN A 111 4.88 -2.20 -0.76
N LEU A 112 5.23 -3.33 -0.16
CA LEU A 112 6.61 -3.61 0.27
C LEU A 112 7.58 -3.61 -0.92
N LYS A 113 7.21 -4.23 -2.03
CA LYS A 113 8.04 -4.25 -3.26
C LYS A 113 8.20 -2.86 -3.87
N ALA A 114 7.13 -2.06 -3.90
CA ALA A 114 7.20 -0.66 -4.35
C ALA A 114 8.16 0.15 -3.46
N ALA A 115 8.08 -0.01 -2.13
CA ALA A 115 8.97 0.64 -1.18
C ALA A 115 10.44 0.26 -1.35
N MET A 116 10.72 -1.04 -1.40
CA MET A 116 12.07 -1.55 -1.63
C MET A 116 12.65 -1.04 -2.94
N LYS A 117 11.84 -0.92 -4.00
CA LYS A 117 12.29 -0.36 -5.27
C LYS A 117 12.72 1.10 -5.10
N VAL A 118 11.93 1.90 -4.39
CA VAL A 118 12.31 3.29 -4.10
C VAL A 118 13.60 3.35 -3.26
N TYR A 119 13.76 2.50 -2.25
CA TYR A 119 14.98 2.50 -1.43
C TYR A 119 16.24 2.18 -2.23
N ARG A 120 16.13 1.27 -3.20
CA ARG A 120 17.22 1.02 -4.16
C ARG A 120 17.49 2.24 -5.03
N MET A 121 16.44 2.90 -5.52
CA MET A 121 16.59 4.12 -6.34
C MET A 121 17.25 5.27 -5.57
N MET A 122 17.01 5.37 -4.26
CA MET A 122 17.60 6.39 -3.38
C MET A 122 18.94 5.98 -2.76
N ARG A 123 19.50 4.81 -3.11
CA ARG A 123 20.80 4.32 -2.62
C ARG A 123 20.96 4.40 -1.09
N ILE A 124 19.93 4.00 -0.35
CA ILE A 124 19.95 4.06 1.12
C ILE A 124 21.00 3.09 1.67
N GLU A 125 21.98 3.62 2.42
CA GLU A 125 23.07 2.84 3.04
C GLU A 125 22.57 1.71 3.95
N ARG A 126 21.54 1.97 4.77
CA ARG A 126 20.93 0.97 5.67
C ARG A 126 19.73 0.25 5.06
N TYR A 127 19.80 -0.12 3.78
CA TYR A 127 18.70 -0.74 3.03
C TYR A 127 17.98 -1.87 3.79
N ALA A 128 18.74 -2.78 4.42
CA ALA A 128 18.18 -3.92 5.15
C ALA A 128 17.29 -3.46 6.33
N LEU A 129 17.76 -2.50 7.14
CA LEU A 129 17.04 -1.96 8.28
C LEU A 129 15.73 -1.27 7.85
N TYR A 130 15.79 -0.41 6.84
CA TYR A 130 14.60 0.29 6.33
C TYR A 130 13.61 -0.69 5.67
N SER A 131 14.09 -1.72 4.99
CA SER A 131 13.23 -2.76 4.40
C SER A 131 12.52 -3.60 5.47
N LEU A 132 13.21 -3.98 6.55
CA LEU A 132 12.61 -4.64 7.72
C LEU A 132 11.58 -3.74 8.40
N GLY A 133 11.93 -2.46 8.63
CA GLY A 133 11.01 -1.47 9.18
C GLY A 133 9.75 -1.29 8.32
N THR A 134 9.87 -1.40 7.00
CA THR A 134 8.70 -1.29 6.09
C THR A 134 7.83 -2.53 6.16
N ALA A 135 8.45 -3.71 6.27
CA ALA A 135 7.72 -4.96 6.40
C ALA A 135 6.94 -5.02 7.72
N LEU A 136 7.53 -4.50 8.81
CA LEU A 136 6.92 -4.49 10.15
C LEU A 136 5.90 -3.36 10.34
N VAL A 137 6.20 -2.15 9.84
CA VAL A 137 5.45 -0.93 10.12
C VAL A 137 5.12 -0.20 8.82
N LEU A 138 4.52 -0.88 7.84
CA LEU A 138 3.90 -0.25 6.65
C LEU A 138 3.44 1.20 6.94
N PRO A 139 3.77 2.27 6.19
CA PRO A 139 4.96 2.61 5.40
C PRO A 139 5.91 3.56 6.19
N ALA A 140 6.00 3.47 7.53
CA ALA A 140 6.76 4.38 8.39
C ALA A 140 8.14 4.81 7.85
N PRO A 141 8.94 3.94 7.18
CA PRO A 141 10.22 4.36 6.62
C PRO A 141 10.16 5.33 5.43
N PHE A 142 9.03 5.47 4.72
CA PHE A 142 8.87 6.54 3.73
C PHE A 142 8.79 7.94 4.37
N LEU A 143 8.20 8.05 5.57
CA LEU A 143 8.22 9.29 6.35
C LEU A 143 9.64 9.63 6.80
N MET A 144 10.39 8.63 7.28
CA MET A 144 11.78 8.83 7.70
C MET A 144 12.67 9.32 6.55
N LEU A 145 12.44 8.81 5.34
CA LEU A 145 13.18 9.24 4.15
C LEU A 145 12.81 10.65 3.68
N ALA A 146 11.53 11.01 3.76
CA ALA A 146 11.10 12.38 3.48
C ALA A 146 11.69 13.38 4.47
N CYS A 147 11.83 13.00 5.75
CA CYS A 147 12.52 13.82 6.76
C CYS A 147 14.01 13.96 6.46
N ARG A 148 14.70 12.86 6.10
CA ARG A 148 16.14 12.89 5.77
C ARG A 148 16.46 13.75 4.55
N ASN A 149 15.62 13.74 3.51
CA ASN A 149 15.87 14.57 2.31
C ASN A 149 15.75 16.08 2.60
N ARG A 150 14.88 16.49 3.54
CA ARG A 150 14.78 17.91 3.93
C ARG A 150 16.05 18.41 4.62
N GLU A 151 16.72 17.58 5.41
CA GLU A 151 17.98 17.97 6.07
C GLU A 151 19.11 18.28 5.06
N ILE A 152 19.06 17.70 3.85
CA ILE A 152 20.04 17.96 2.79
C ILE A 152 19.72 19.27 2.04
N ASP A 153 18.43 19.61 1.82
CA ASP A 153 18.07 20.88 1.16
C ASP A 153 18.33 22.11 2.04
N TYR A 154 18.19 21.99 3.37
CA TYR A 154 18.50 23.09 4.29
C TYR A 154 20.00 23.33 4.49
N SER A 155 20.88 22.38 4.16
CA SER A 155 22.34 22.56 4.27
C SER A 155 22.98 23.19 3.04
N ILE A 156 22.24 23.34 1.94
CA ILE A 156 22.70 23.94 0.67
C ILE A 156 22.15 25.37 0.50
N SER A 157 21.28 25.83 1.40
CA SER A 157 20.79 27.20 1.44
C SER A 157 21.71 28.07 2.30
N TYR A 158 22.86 28.45 1.75
CA TYR A 158 23.69 29.57 2.24
C TYR A 158 23.43 30.82 1.40
#